data_AF-A0A845XKY4-F1
#
_entry.id   AF-A0A845XKY4-F1
#
_cell.length_a   1.000
_cell.length_b   1.000
_cell.length_c   1.000
_cell.angle_alpha   90.00
_cell.angle_beta   90.00
_cell.angle_gamma   90.00
#
_symmetry.space_group_name_H-M   'P 1'
#
loop_
_entity.id
_entity.type
_entity.pdbx_description
1 polymer ?
#
loop_
_entity_poly.entity_id
_entity_poly.type
_entity_poly.pdbx_seq_one_letter_code
_entity_poly.pdbx_strand_id
1 'polypeptide(L)'
;MLLNRGIDNKDVVTNYVVCPSQAFAPDNRLTQKKMLMPQSGAMCEEITFDTVGQEEFLAIVLEDSLDFPWLTPNQEEPVPIWNPERLKELWARLAGDSNNWQAFYRSFQVVKASA
;
A
#
# COMPACT_ATOMS: atom_id res chain seq x y z
N MET A 1 -0.31 7.52 0.22
CA MET A 1 -0.76 6.16 -0.14
C MET A 1 0.44 5.23 -0.26
N LEU A 2 0.28 3.95 0.05
CA LEU A 2 1.29 2.90 -0.06
C LEU A 2 0.69 1.67 -0.75
N LEU A 3 1.24 1.31 -1.90
CA LEU A 3 0.92 0.11 -2.65
C LEU A 3 2.00 -0.94 -2.41
N ASN A 4 1.60 -2.20 -2.33
CA ASN A 4 2.47 -3.35 -2.24
C ASN A 4 2.21 -4.33 -3.40
N ARG A 5 3.28 -4.92 -3.92
CA ARG A 5 3.26 -6.06 -4.82
C ARG A 5 4.16 -7.17 -4.26
N GLY A 6 3.58 -8.32 -3.93
CA GLY A 6 4.32 -9.51 -3.56
C GLY A 6 4.46 -10.47 -4.75
N ILE A 7 5.62 -11.11 -4.87
CA ILE A 7 5.89 -12.19 -5.81
C ILE A 7 6.54 -13.33 -5.04
N ASP A 8 5.84 -14.45 -4.88
CA ASP A 8 6.43 -15.60 -4.21
C ASP A 8 7.39 -16.37 -5.13
N ASN A 9 8.09 -17.36 -4.57
CA ASN A 9 9.03 -18.21 -5.31
C ASN A 9 8.38 -19.16 -6.34
N LYS A 10 7.05 -19.14 -6.47
CA LYS A 10 6.27 -19.86 -7.49
C LYS A 10 5.64 -18.90 -8.50
N ASP A 11 6.09 -17.65 -8.54
CA ASP A 11 5.58 -16.58 -9.39
C ASP A 11 4.10 -16.22 -9.13
N VAL A 12 3.57 -16.53 -7.94
CA VAL A 12 2.25 -16.07 -7.52
C VAL A 12 2.35 -14.61 -7.11
N VAL A 13 1.49 -13.77 -7.68
CA VAL A 13 1.51 -12.32 -7.48
C VAL A 13 0.35 -11.89 -6.57
N THR A 14 0.65 -11.07 -5.57
CA THR A 14 -0.32 -10.38 -4.73
C THR A 14 -0.17 -8.87 -4.86
N ASN A 15 -1.28 -8.16 -4.76
CA ASN A 15 -1.35 -6.72 -5.03
C ASN A 15 -2.24 -6.06 -3.98
N TYR A 16 -1.65 -5.30 -3.06
CA TYR A 16 -2.39 -4.73 -1.93
C TYR A 16 -2.18 -3.22 -1.80
N VAL A 17 -3.21 -2.53 -1.34
CA VAL A 17 -3.14 -1.17 -0.82
C VAL A 17 -2.92 -1.29 0.67
N VAL A 18 -1.71 -0.96 1.13
CA VAL A 18 -1.34 -1.02 2.55
C VAL A 18 -1.81 0.23 3.29
N CYS A 19 -1.82 1.38 2.61
CA CYS A 19 -2.31 2.63 3.16
C CYS A 19 -2.95 3.49 2.07
N PRO A 20 -4.21 3.95 2.19
CA PRO A 20 -5.15 3.63 3.28
C PRO A 20 -5.61 2.16 3.27
N SER A 21 -5.72 1.54 4.44
CA SER A 21 -6.33 0.22 4.62
C SER A 21 -6.84 0.05 6.05
N GLN A 22 -7.91 -0.70 6.25
CA GLN A 22 -8.41 -0.96 7.61
C GLN A 22 -7.48 -1.91 8.39
N ALA A 23 -6.78 -2.79 7.68
CA ALA A 23 -5.89 -3.76 8.30
C ALA A 23 -4.61 -3.14 8.88
N PHE A 24 -4.02 -2.15 8.19
CA PHE A 24 -2.68 -1.65 8.56
C PHE A 24 -2.63 -0.14 8.80
N ALA A 25 -3.38 0.68 8.06
CA ALA A 25 -3.24 2.13 8.12
C ALA A 25 -4.54 2.84 7.71
N PRO A 26 -5.53 2.94 8.60
CA PRO A 26 -6.82 3.57 8.29
C PRO A 26 -6.71 5.08 8.07
N ASP A 27 -5.71 5.75 8.66
CA ASP A 27 -5.42 7.17 8.41
C ASP A 27 -4.27 7.30 7.40
N ASN A 28 -4.55 7.88 6.24
CA ASN A 28 -3.55 8.09 5.19
C ASN A 28 -2.88 9.47 5.24
N ARG A 29 -3.20 10.31 6.23
CA ARG A 29 -2.63 11.65 6.38
C ARG A 29 -1.26 11.59 7.05
N LEU A 30 -0.26 12.14 6.36
CA LEU A 30 1.09 12.27 6.91
C LEU A 30 1.19 13.54 7.76
N THR A 31 0.73 13.48 9.01
CA THR A 31 0.80 14.62 9.97
C THR A 31 2.16 14.75 10.65
N GLN A 32 2.95 13.68 10.66
CA GLN A 32 4.25 13.61 11.30
C GLN A 32 5.33 13.19 10.29
N LYS A 33 6.60 13.49 10.62
CA LYS A 33 7.76 13.11 9.80
C LYS A 33 7.87 11.59 9.56
N LYS A 34 7.26 10.78 10.44
CA LYS A 34 7.24 9.32 10.35
C LYS A 34 5.83 8.82 10.59
N MET A 35 5.45 7.81 9.83
CA MET A 35 4.22 7.03 10.03
C MET A 35 4.65 5.60 10.32
N LEU A 36 4.25 5.07 11.47
CA LEU A 36 4.47 3.67 11.83
C LEU A 36 3.30 2.84 11.31
N MET A 37 3.59 1.62 10.88
CA MET A 37 2.61 0.64 10.46
C MET A 37 2.89 -0.71 11.15
N PRO A 38 1.86 -1.44 11.60
CA PRO A 38 0.46 -1.01 11.61
C PRO A 38 0.18 0.20 12.51
N GLN A 39 -0.83 0.99 12.17
CA GLN A 39 -1.24 2.16 12.94
C GLN A 39 -2.10 1.75 14.15
N SER A 40 -2.11 2.58 15.19
CA SER A 40 -3.04 2.40 16.31
C SER A 40 -4.49 2.39 15.80
N GLY A 41 -5.27 1.37 16.17
CA GLY A 41 -6.65 1.19 15.72
C GLY A 41 -6.79 0.47 14.37
N ALA A 42 -5.69 0.03 13.76
CA ALA A 42 -5.72 -0.92 12.66
C ALA A 42 -6.10 -2.34 13.16
N MET A 43 -6.57 -3.22 12.26
CA MET A 43 -6.97 -4.57 12.66
C MET A 43 -5.79 -5.50 12.97
N CYS A 44 -4.65 -5.30 12.30
CA CYS A 44 -3.45 -6.12 12.48
C CYS A 44 -2.48 -5.42 13.43
N GLU A 45 -1.83 -6.20 14.29
CA GLU A 45 -0.80 -5.70 15.22
C GLU A 45 0.59 -5.62 14.56
N GLU A 46 0.83 -6.43 13.52
CA GLU A 46 2.08 -6.50 12.76
C GLU A 46 1.85 -6.72 11.26
N ILE A 47 2.87 -6.46 10.45
CA ILE A 47 2.93 -6.83 9.02
C ILE A 47 3.79 -8.10 8.92
N THR A 48 3.19 -9.18 8.44
CA THR A 48 3.85 -10.48 8.25
C THR A 48 3.93 -10.85 6.77
N PHE A 49 4.93 -11.65 6.42
CA PHE A 49 5.10 -12.21 5.07
C PHE A 49 5.05 -13.73 5.17
N ASP A 50 4.04 -14.34 4.58
CA ASP A 50 3.79 -15.78 4.72
C ASP A 50 4.68 -16.63 3.80
N THR A 51 5.19 -16.02 2.73
CA THR A 51 5.98 -16.70 1.70
C THR A 51 7.32 -16.00 1.49
N VAL A 52 8.33 -16.81 1.11
CA VAL A 52 9.59 -16.27 0.61
C VAL A 52 9.39 -15.77 -0.82
N GLY A 53 10.01 -14.65 -1.14
CA GLY A 53 9.70 -13.96 -2.38
C GLY A 53 10.24 -12.55 -2.42
N GLN A 54 9.88 -11.82 -3.46
CA GLN A 54 10.18 -10.42 -3.61
C GLN A 54 8.96 -9.60 -3.20
N GLU A 55 9.20 -8.57 -2.40
CA GLU A 55 8.19 -7.60 -2.00
C GLU A 55 8.57 -6.23 -2.54
N GLU A 56 7.62 -5.56 -3.18
CA GLU A 56 7.79 -4.25 -3.78
C GLU A 56 6.78 -3.28 -3.18
N PHE A 57 7.25 -2.09 -2.83
CA PHE A 57 6.44 -1.04 -2.26
C PHE A 57 6.58 0.23 -3.07
N LEU A 58 5.44 0.83 -3.40
CA LEU A 58 5.34 2.13 -4.06
C LEU A 58 4.54 3.06 -3.15
N ALA A 59 5.23 4.00 -2.52
CA ALA A 59 4.60 5.08 -1.79
C ALA A 59 4.34 6.25 -2.75
N ILE A 60 3.12 6.79 -2.72
CA ILE A 60 2.74 8.01 -3.44
C ILE A 60 2.28 9.02 -2.39
N VAL A 61 2.98 10.15 -2.33
CA VAL A 61 2.68 11.29 -1.45
C VAL A 61 2.17 12.42 -2.31
N LEU A 62 1.10 13.06 -1.89
CA LEU A 62 0.47 14.18 -2.56
C LEU A 62 -0.20 15.10 -1.53
N GLU A 63 -0.44 16.35 -1.89
CA GLU A 63 -1.08 17.33 -0.98
C GLU A 63 -2.58 17.06 -0.80
N ASP A 64 -3.28 16.78 -1.90
CA ASP A 64 -4.72 16.54 -1.91
C ASP A 64 -5.10 15.10 -1.53
N SER A 65 -6.31 14.91 -0.98
CA SER A 65 -6.83 13.55 -0.78
C SER A 65 -7.17 12.89 -2.11
N LEU A 66 -6.97 11.57 -2.16
CA LEU A 66 -7.49 10.73 -3.24
C LEU A 66 -8.86 10.19 -2.83
N ASP A 67 -9.91 10.65 -3.50
CA ASP A 67 -11.29 10.31 -3.16
C ASP A 67 -11.81 9.11 -3.98
N PHE A 68 -10.98 8.08 -4.14
CA PHE A 68 -11.40 6.85 -4.80
C PHE A 68 -12.21 5.96 -3.86
N PRO A 69 -13.36 5.40 -4.27
CA PRO A 69 -14.15 4.52 -3.42
C PRO A 69 -13.36 3.33 -2.86
N TRP A 70 -12.47 2.76 -3.68
CA TRP A 70 -11.62 1.61 -3.31
C TRP A 70 -10.46 1.97 -2.37
N LEU A 71 -10.24 3.25 -2.08
CA LEU A 71 -9.29 3.71 -1.06
C LEU A 71 -9.95 3.98 0.29
N THR A 72 -11.27 3.82 0.41
CA THR A 72 -11.96 4.03 1.69
C THR A 72 -11.82 2.78 2.56
N PRO A 73 -11.11 2.84 3.71
CA PRO A 73 -11.00 1.71 4.63
C PRO A 73 -12.38 1.19 5.03
N ASN A 74 -12.58 -0.12 4.95
CA ASN A 74 -13.82 -0.76 5.35
C ASN A 74 -13.55 -2.20 5.81
N GLN A 75 -14.52 -2.82 6.48
CA GLN A 75 -14.37 -4.17 7.04
C GLN A 75 -14.57 -5.29 6.01
N GLU A 76 -15.23 -5.02 4.88
CA GLU A 76 -15.48 -6.03 3.83
C GLU A 76 -14.22 -6.30 3.00
N GLU A 77 -13.42 -5.26 2.74
CA GLU A 77 -12.13 -5.32 2.07
C GLU A 77 -11.05 -4.65 2.96
N PRO A 78 -10.60 -5.28 4.06
CA PRO A 78 -9.68 -4.66 5.02
C PRO A 78 -8.33 -4.25 4.44
N VAL A 79 -7.89 -4.97 3.41
CA VAL A 79 -6.71 -4.66 2.60
C VAL A 79 -7.16 -4.59 1.13
N PRO A 80 -7.42 -3.38 0.60
CA PRO A 80 -7.89 -3.26 -0.78
C PRO A 80 -6.90 -3.84 -1.79
N ILE A 81 -7.40 -4.50 -2.82
CA ILE A 81 -6.58 -5.04 -3.91
C ILE A 81 -6.51 -4.03 -5.04
N TRP A 82 -5.33 -3.53 -5.41
CA TRP A 82 -5.23 -2.75 -6.65
C TRP A 82 -5.14 -3.68 -7.86
N ASN A 83 -5.74 -3.24 -8.97
CA ASN A 83 -5.75 -3.95 -10.24
C ASN A 83 -5.46 -2.94 -11.37
N PRO A 84 -5.27 -3.40 -12.63
CA PRO A 84 -4.95 -2.48 -13.73
C PRO A 84 -5.96 -1.34 -13.94
N GLU A 85 -7.25 -1.57 -13.66
CA GLU A 85 -8.30 -0.56 -13.78
C GLU A 85 -8.17 0.52 -12.69
N ARG A 86 -8.08 0.12 -11.41
CA ARG A 86 -7.85 1.01 -10.27
C ARG A 86 -6.55 1.82 -10.45
N LEU A 87 -5.49 1.18 -10.96
CA LEU A 87 -4.22 1.86 -11.26
C LEU A 87 -4.38 2.87 -12.41
N LYS A 88 -5.11 2.53 -13.47
CA LYS A 88 -5.35 3.45 -14.59
C LYS A 88 -6.06 4.73 -14.11
N GLU A 89 -7.06 4.60 -13.23
CA GLU A 89 -7.76 5.73 -12.62
C GLU A 89 -6.80 6.59 -11.78
N LEU A 90 -5.99 5.95 -10.93
CA LEU A 90 -4.98 6.62 -10.13
C LEU A 90 -4.01 7.43 -11.01
N TRP A 91 -3.42 6.81 -12.03
CA TRP A 91 -2.47 7.48 -12.90
C TRP A 91 -3.10 8.62 -13.70
N ALA A 92 -4.36 8.47 -14.13
CA ALA A 92 -5.09 9.56 -14.78
C ALA A 92 -5.27 10.77 -13.83
N ARG A 93 -5.61 10.54 -12.55
CA ARG A 93 -5.72 11.61 -11.54
C ARG A 93 -4.39 12.30 -11.26
N LEU A 94 -3.30 11.53 -11.19
CA LEU A 94 -1.95 12.05 -10.93
C LEU A 94 -1.38 12.82 -12.13
N ALA A 95 -1.69 12.40 -13.36
CA ALA A 95 -1.26 13.07 -14.58
C ALA A 95 -1.88 14.47 -14.74
N GLY A 96 -3.10 14.67 -14.22
CA GLY A 96 -3.76 15.98 -14.20
C GLY A 96 -3.15 16.99 -13.22
N ASP A 97 -2.20 16.57 -12.37
CA ASP A 97 -1.74 17.32 -11.19
C ASP A 97 -0.21 17.23 -11.03
N SER A 98 0.49 17.45 -12.14
CA SER A 98 1.88 17.04 -12.37
C SER A 98 2.94 17.63 -11.42
N ASN A 99 2.60 18.61 -10.57
CA ASN A 99 3.52 19.26 -9.64
C ASN A 99 3.28 18.94 -8.15
N ASN A 100 2.21 18.20 -7.80
CA ASN A 100 1.75 18.09 -6.42
C ASN A 100 1.89 16.69 -5.81
N TRP A 101 2.67 15.81 -6.44
CA TRP A 101 2.91 14.47 -5.91
C TRP A 101 4.33 13.97 -6.14
N GLN A 102 4.75 13.03 -5.31
CA GLN A 102 6.02 12.33 -5.38
C GLN A 102 5.83 10.84 -5.16
N ALA A 103 6.58 10.02 -5.89
CA ALA A 103 6.62 8.59 -5.70
C ALA A 103 7.97 8.14 -5.14
N PHE A 104 7.91 7.15 -4.24
CA PHE A 104 9.07 6.46 -3.68
C PHE A 104 8.88 4.97 -3.88
N TYR A 105 9.88 4.32 -4.44
CA TYR A 105 9.89 2.89 -4.67
C TYR A 105 10.93 2.22 -3.79
N ARG A 106 10.59 1.06 -3.24
CA ARG A 106 11.55 0.19 -2.57
C ARG A 106 11.14 -1.26 -2.77
N SER A 107 12.12 -2.12 -2.96
CA SER A 107 11.93 -3.57 -2.96
C SER A 107 12.87 -4.25 -1.98
N PHE A 108 12.49 -5.43 -1.52
CA PHE A 108 13.31 -6.29 -0.70
C PHE A 108 12.99 -7.76 -0.94
N GLN A 109 13.95 -8.62 -0.59
CA GLN A 109 13.79 -10.06 -0.63
C GLN A 109 13.33 -10.55 0.74
N VAL A 110 12.18 -11.23 0.78
CA VAL A 110 11.76 -12.03 1.92
C VAL A 110 12.47 -13.37 1.85
N VAL A 111 13.21 -13.69 2.92
CA VAL A 111 13.97 -14.93 3.07
C VAL A 111 13.45 -15.69 4.29
N LYS A 112 13.72 -17.00 4.35
CA LYS A 112 13.40 -17.78 5.56
C LYS A 112 14.22 -17.23 6.73
N ALA A 113 13.57 -17.04 7.87
CA ALA A 113 14.28 -16.79 9.12
C ALA A 113 15.26 -17.94 9.36
N SER A 114 16.53 -17.60 9.58
CA SER A 114 17.51 -18.60 10.02
C SER A 114 17.20 -18.95 11.47
N ALA A 115 16.98 -20.24 11.74
CA ALA A 115 16.80 -20.76 13.09
C ALA A 115 18.12 -20.77 13.87
#